data_AF-A0A1E3WBY4-F1
#
_entry.id   AF-A0A1E3WBY4-F1
#
_cell.length_a   1.000
_cell.length_b   1.000
_cell.length_c   1.000
_cell.angle_alpha   90.00
_cell.angle_beta   90.00
_cell.angle_gamma   90.00
#
_symmetry.space_group_name_H-M   'P 1'
#
loop_
_entity.id
_entity.type
_entity.pdbx_description
1 polymer ?
#
loop_
_entity_poly.entity_id
_entity_poly.type
_entity_poly.pdbx_seq_one_letter_code
_entity_poly.pdbx_strand_id
1 'polypeptide(L)'
;MVTGWGAMWDPYDEDVSKLLSSFGSDAKEKVSFPRKLHQVEVDWVANDTCAAAFEAAGGEIAETEICAMRRGTRKDSCQGDSGGPLVVAEENGTSFTQVGVVSWGRGCGASLPGVYSRVAAFSGWIEETIHGR
;
A
#
# COMPACT_ATOMS: atom_id res chain seq x y z
N MET A 1 -1.05 -2.76 9.89
CA MET A 1 0.31 -2.31 9.52
C MET A 1 0.68 -2.91 8.17
N VAL A 2 1.48 -2.20 7.38
CA VAL A 2 2.09 -2.72 6.16
C VAL A 2 3.61 -2.83 6.37
N THR A 3 4.22 -3.87 5.81
CA THR A 3 5.66 -4.14 5.93
C THR A 3 6.29 -4.31 4.55
N GLY A 4 7.57 -3.95 4.42
CA GLY A 4 8.28 -4.11 3.16
C GLY A 4 9.69 -3.51 3.13
N TRP A 5 10.34 -3.69 1.98
CA TRP A 5 11.66 -3.14 1.66
C TRP A 5 11.58 -2.10 0.54
N GLY A 6 10.39 -1.60 0.26
CA GLY A 6 10.16 -0.58 -0.75
C GLY A 6 10.82 0.75 -0.40
N ALA A 7 10.78 1.62 -1.39
CA ALA A 7 11.36 2.95 -1.35
C ALA A 7 10.87 3.72 -0.13
N MET A 8 11.81 4.26 0.64
CA MET A 8 11.45 5.20 1.71
C MET A 8 11.34 6.60 1.10
N TRP A 9 10.18 7.25 1.29
CA TRP A 9 10.06 8.67 0.98
C TRP A 9 10.90 9.48 1.99
N ASP A 10 11.95 10.15 1.52
CA ASP A 10 12.78 11.03 2.34
C ASP A 10 12.24 12.47 2.23
N PRO A 11 11.64 13.04 3.31
CA PRO A 11 11.18 14.43 3.32
C PRO A 11 12.29 15.47 3.12
N TYR A 12 13.56 15.10 3.22
CA TYR A 12 14.70 16.01 3.06
C TYR A 12 15.28 16.02 1.64
N ASP A 13 14.73 15.25 0.71
CA ASP A 13 15.17 15.20 -0.69
C ASP A 13 14.03 15.64 -1.63
N GLU A 14 13.88 16.95 -1.83
CA GLU A 14 12.86 17.55 -2.70
C GLU A 14 13.01 17.14 -4.18
N ASP A 15 14.19 16.64 -4.59
CA ASP A 15 14.44 16.19 -5.96
C ASP A 15 13.78 14.83 -6.26
N VAL A 16 13.56 13.99 -5.24
CA VAL A 16 12.83 12.71 -5.38
C VAL A 16 11.37 12.93 -5.76
N SER A 17 10.75 14.03 -5.29
CA SER A 17 9.35 14.35 -5.59
C SER A 17 9.10 14.70 -7.06
N LYS A 18 10.09 15.26 -7.76
CA LYS A 18 10.01 15.56 -9.20
C LYS A 18 10.31 14.33 -10.05
N LEU A 19 11.23 13.47 -9.60
CA LEU A 19 11.62 12.25 -10.31
C LEU A 19 10.47 11.24 -10.42
N LEU A 20 9.70 11.03 -9.35
CA LEU A 20 8.62 10.04 -9.33
C LEU A 20 7.44 10.40 -10.25
N SER A 21 7.28 11.68 -10.61
CA SER A 21 6.25 12.15 -11.55
C SER A 21 6.62 12.00 -13.03
N SER A 22 7.87 11.65 -13.36
CA SER A 22 8.45 11.80 -14.70
C SER A 22 9.00 10.50 -15.29
N PHE A 23 8.42 9.33 -15.02
CA PHE A 23 8.91 8.07 -15.61
C PHE A 23 8.66 7.98 -17.14
N GLY A 24 9.51 8.67 -17.90
CA GLY A 24 10.15 8.18 -19.11
C GLY A 24 11.58 7.76 -18.74
N SER A 25 12.01 6.64 -19.29
CA SER A 25 13.33 6.02 -19.16
C SER A 25 14.50 7.03 -19.12
N ASP A 26 15.50 6.72 -18.27
CA ASP A 26 16.88 7.27 -18.24
C ASP A 26 17.32 8.17 -17.06
N ALA A 27 16.70 8.05 -15.88
CA ALA A 27 17.31 8.57 -14.64
C ALA A 27 17.84 7.42 -13.75
N LYS A 28 19.14 7.12 -13.88
CA LYS A 28 19.89 6.37 -12.87
C LYS A 28 20.21 7.33 -11.71
N GLU A 29 19.83 6.97 -10.48
CA GLU A 29 20.01 7.65 -9.15
C GLU A 29 18.86 8.57 -8.67
N LYS A 30 18.25 8.48 -7.47
CA LYS A 30 18.42 7.68 -6.22
C LYS A 30 17.03 7.35 -5.62
N VAL A 31 16.45 6.22 -5.95
CA VAL A 31 15.42 5.61 -5.09
C VAL A 31 16.17 4.74 -4.08
N SER A 32 16.14 5.11 -2.81
CA SER A 32 16.83 4.36 -1.75
C SER A 32 15.95 3.23 -1.25
N PHE A 33 16.43 2.00 -1.39
CA PHE A 33 15.79 0.81 -0.84
C PHE A 33 16.50 0.43 0.46
N PRO A 34 15.77 0.30 1.58
CA PRO A 34 16.37 -0.07 2.84
C PRO A 34 16.90 -1.51 2.82
N ARG A 35 18.04 -1.73 3.48
CA ARG A 35 18.59 -3.09 3.68
C ARG A 35 17.89 -3.89 4.79
N LYS A 36 17.06 -3.21 5.59
CA LYS A 36 16.28 -3.81 6.67
C LYS A 36 14.80 -3.72 6.31
N LEU A 37 14.02 -4.70 6.77
CA LEU A 37 12.58 -4.64 6.64
C LEU A 37 12.05 -3.46 7.46
N HIS A 38 11.17 -2.68 6.87
CA HIS A 38 10.45 -1.60 7.56
C HIS A 38 8.98 -1.94 7.70
N GLN A 39 8.34 -1.23 8.62
CA GLN A 39 6.89 -1.28 8.83
C GLN A 39 6.33 0.11 9.07
N VAL A 40 5.06 0.29 8.73
CA VAL A 40 4.28 1.47 9.12
C VAL A 40 2.89 1.03 9.57
N GLU A 41 2.45 1.62 10.69
CA GLU A 41 1.07 1.53 11.13
C GLU A 41 0.21 2.42 10.25
N VAL A 42 -0.87 1.85 9.75
CA VAL A 42 -1.84 2.52 8.89
C VAL A 42 -3.23 2.24 9.45
N ASP A 43 -4.12 3.21 9.25
CA ASP A 43 -5.50 3.14 9.69
C ASP A 43 -6.38 2.73 8.51
N TRP A 44 -7.42 1.95 8.82
CA TRP A 44 -8.44 1.58 7.85
C TRP A 44 -9.14 2.82 7.29
N VAL A 45 -9.31 2.85 5.97
CA VAL A 45 -10.17 3.84 5.30
C VAL A 45 -11.41 3.11 4.81
N ALA A 46 -12.59 3.58 5.24
CA ALA A 46 -13.85 3.02 4.77
C ALA A 46 -13.92 3.08 3.23
N ASN A 47 -14.38 2.00 2.60
CA ASN A 47 -14.35 1.88 1.14
C ASN A 47 -15.08 3.03 0.45
N ASP A 48 -16.24 3.45 0.95
CA ASP A 48 -17.00 4.57 0.38
C ASP A 48 -16.20 5.89 0.44
N THR A 49 -15.47 6.11 1.54
CA THR A 49 -14.59 7.28 1.68
C THR A 49 -13.42 7.20 0.71
N CYS A 50 -12.84 6.01 0.53
CA CYS A 50 -11.75 5.82 -0.41
C CYS A 50 -12.21 5.99 -1.86
N ALA A 51 -13.33 5.36 -2.24
CA ALA A 51 -13.93 5.44 -3.55
C ALA A 51 -14.25 6.89 -3.92
N ALA A 52 -14.90 7.65 -3.02
CA ALA A 52 -15.18 9.07 -3.25
C ALA A 52 -13.91 9.91 -3.44
N ALA A 53 -12.84 9.62 -2.69
CA ALA A 53 -11.56 10.31 -2.84
C ALA A 53 -10.88 10.00 -4.19
N PHE A 54 -10.93 8.75 -4.64
CA PHE A 54 -10.38 8.35 -5.94
C PHE A 54 -11.23 8.83 -7.11
N GLU A 55 -12.57 8.83 -6.99
CA GLU A 55 -13.49 9.38 -7.99
C GLU A 55 -13.20 10.88 -8.21
N ALA A 56 -13.05 11.65 -7.14
CA ALA A 56 -12.65 13.05 -7.21
C ALA A 56 -11.27 13.28 -7.88
N ALA A 57 -10.42 12.25 -7.88
CA ALA A 57 -9.09 12.25 -8.51
C ALA A 57 -9.06 11.58 -9.89
N GLY A 58 -10.23 11.21 -10.45
CA GLY A 58 -10.37 10.59 -11.76
C GLY A 58 -9.99 9.10 -11.80
N GLY A 59 -10.17 8.38 -10.70
CA GLY A 59 -9.97 6.93 -10.60
C GLY A 59 -11.18 6.23 -9.96
N GLU A 60 -11.08 4.92 -9.82
CA GLU A 60 -12.12 4.06 -9.24
C GLU A 60 -11.49 3.09 -8.24
N ILE A 61 -12.28 2.65 -7.26
CA ILE A 61 -11.90 1.61 -6.31
C ILE A 61 -12.90 0.47 -6.43
N ALA A 62 -12.41 -0.73 -6.75
CA ALA A 62 -13.24 -1.91 -6.89
C ALA A 62 -13.64 -2.49 -5.53
N GLU A 63 -14.73 -3.28 -5.50
CA GLU A 63 -15.15 -4.00 -4.29
C GLU A 63 -14.11 -5.04 -3.82
N THR A 64 -13.24 -5.48 -4.72
CA THR A 64 -12.11 -6.36 -4.45
C THR A 64 -10.90 -5.64 -3.85
N GLU A 65 -11.02 -4.34 -3.55
CA GLU A 65 -9.95 -3.52 -3.02
C GLU A 65 -10.31 -2.96 -1.63
N ILE A 66 -9.29 -2.73 -0.81
CA ILE A 66 -9.37 -2.01 0.46
C ILE A 66 -8.33 -0.90 0.49
N CYS A 67 -8.62 0.11 1.28
CA CYS A 67 -7.73 1.25 1.44
C CYS A 67 -7.24 1.39 2.87
N ALA A 68 -5.98 1.77 3.01
CA ALA A 68 -5.39 2.10 4.29
C ALA A 68 -4.47 3.30 4.14
N MET A 69 -4.40 4.13 5.18
CA MET A 69 -3.50 5.28 5.19
C MET A 69 -3.09 5.63 6.61
N ARG A 70 -1.89 6.17 6.79
CA ARG A 70 -1.52 6.80 8.07
C ARG A 70 -1.89 8.28 8.05
N ARG A 71 -3.03 8.63 8.64
CA ARG A 71 -3.56 9.99 8.67
C ARG A 71 -2.54 10.99 9.22
N GLY A 72 -2.46 12.17 8.61
CA GLY A 72 -1.57 13.25 9.04
C GLY A 72 -0.09 13.00 8.76
N THR A 73 0.25 11.95 8.01
CA THR A 73 1.63 11.65 7.60
C THR A 73 1.70 11.37 6.10
N ARG A 74 2.91 11.39 5.55
CA ARG A 74 3.21 10.93 4.18
C ARG A 74 3.82 9.52 4.17
N LYS A 75 3.49 8.70 5.17
CA LYS A 75 4.05 7.36 5.31
C LYS A 75 3.02 6.33 4.86
N ASP A 76 3.40 5.55 3.85
CA ASP A 76 2.63 4.44 3.30
C ASP A 76 3.59 3.48 2.58
N SER A 77 3.05 2.38 2.04
CA SER A 77 3.76 1.57 1.05
C SER A 77 4.12 2.37 -0.20
N CYS A 78 5.23 2.02 -0.85
CA CYS A 78 5.79 2.76 -1.97
C CYS A 78 6.42 1.82 -3.01
N GLN A 79 7.25 2.35 -3.92
CA GLN A 79 7.84 1.52 -4.99
C GLN A 79 8.61 0.33 -4.40
N GLY A 80 8.31 -0.87 -4.86
CA GLY A 80 8.95 -2.10 -4.38
C GLY A 80 8.25 -2.79 -3.20
N ASP A 81 7.17 -2.20 -2.65
CA ASP A 81 6.34 -2.87 -1.65
C ASP A 81 5.19 -3.70 -2.24
N SER A 82 4.91 -3.60 -3.55
CA SER A 82 3.85 -4.36 -4.23
C SER A 82 3.97 -5.86 -3.97
N GLY A 83 2.85 -6.50 -3.60
CA GLY A 83 2.80 -7.89 -3.16
C GLY A 83 3.06 -8.10 -1.67
N GLY A 84 3.52 -7.07 -0.95
CA GLY A 84 3.73 -7.11 0.50
C GLY A 84 2.43 -7.21 1.30
N PRO A 85 2.48 -7.69 2.55
CA PRO A 85 1.28 -7.94 3.33
C PRO A 85 0.79 -6.67 4.07
N LEU A 86 -0.51 -6.44 4.04
CA LEU A 86 -1.22 -5.59 5.00
C LEU A 86 -1.83 -6.49 6.07
N VAL A 87 -1.40 -6.32 7.32
CA VAL A 87 -1.79 -7.18 8.44
C VAL A 87 -2.43 -6.42 9.58
N VAL A 88 -3.34 -7.08 10.30
CA VAL A 88 -3.96 -6.60 11.54
C VAL A 88 -3.55 -7.54 12.68
N ALA A 89 -3.18 -6.98 13.83
CA ALA A 89 -2.93 -7.76 15.03
C ALA A 89 -4.26 -8.24 15.62
N GLU A 90 -4.35 -9.51 15.97
CA GLU A 90 -5.49 -10.05 16.71
C GLU A 90 -5.57 -9.45 18.12
N GLU A 91 -6.75 -9.45 18.74
CA GLU A 91 -6.97 -8.86 20.07
C GLU A 91 -6.03 -9.41 21.16
N ASN A 92 -5.61 -10.67 21.01
CA ASN A 92 -4.68 -11.33 21.93
C ASN A 92 -3.21 -10.89 21.74
N GLY A 93 -2.88 -10.13 20.68
CA GLY A 93 -1.54 -9.64 20.37
C GLY A 93 -0.52 -10.72 19.97
N THR A 94 -0.94 -11.97 19.80
CA THR A 94 -0.04 -13.11 19.53
C THR A 94 -0.02 -13.54 18.07
N SER A 95 -0.98 -13.08 17.27
CA SER A 95 -1.11 -13.44 15.86
C SER A 95 -1.51 -12.25 15.02
N PHE A 96 -1.26 -12.38 13.72
CA PHE A 96 -1.61 -11.40 12.71
C PHE A 96 -2.49 -12.06 11.66
N THR A 97 -3.54 -11.35 11.25
CA THR A 97 -4.34 -11.73 10.08
C THR A 97 -3.96 -10.84 8.91
N GLN A 98 -3.63 -11.45 7.77
CA GLN A 98 -3.42 -10.73 6.53
C GLN A 98 -4.76 -10.35 5.92
N VAL A 99 -5.00 -9.05 5.82
CA VAL A 99 -6.26 -8.49 5.34
C VAL A 99 -6.14 -7.89 3.94
N GLY A 100 -4.92 -7.58 3.52
CA GLY A 100 -4.63 -7.00 2.22
C GLY A 100 -3.29 -7.41 1.63
N VAL A 101 -3.15 -7.15 0.34
CA VAL A 101 -1.90 -7.25 -0.41
C VAL A 101 -1.63 -5.90 -1.06
N VAL A 102 -0.45 -5.32 -0.87
CA VAL A 102 -0.08 -4.03 -1.49
C VAL A 102 -0.26 -4.14 -3.00
N SER A 103 -1.09 -3.27 -3.57
CA SER A 103 -1.43 -3.32 -5.00
C SER A 103 -0.90 -2.08 -5.71
N TRP A 104 -1.50 -0.92 -5.43
CA TRP A 104 -1.16 0.34 -6.11
C TRP A 104 -1.49 1.56 -5.23
N GLY A 105 -1.11 2.74 -5.70
CA GLY A 105 -1.40 4.00 -5.02
C GLY A 105 -0.87 5.18 -5.82
N ARG A 106 -1.18 6.40 -5.37
CA ARG A 106 -0.71 7.65 -6.01
C ARG A 106 0.10 8.45 -5.00
N GLY A 107 1.42 8.53 -5.23
CA GLY A 107 2.32 9.38 -4.46
C GLY A 107 2.69 8.87 -3.06
N CYS A 108 2.71 7.55 -2.84
CA CYS A 108 3.20 6.90 -1.61
C CYS A 108 2.63 7.50 -0.31
N GLY A 109 1.31 7.63 -0.21
CA GLY A 109 0.64 8.17 0.98
C GLY A 109 0.62 9.69 1.09
N ALA A 110 0.90 10.43 0.01
CA ALA A 110 0.90 11.91 0.05
C ALA A 110 -0.49 12.54 0.14
N SER A 111 -1.48 12.06 -0.63
CA SER A 111 -2.81 12.67 -0.71
C SER A 111 -3.97 11.68 -0.80
N LEU A 112 -3.73 10.52 -1.41
CA LEU A 112 -4.71 9.43 -1.50
C LEU A 112 -4.25 8.24 -0.66
N PRO A 113 -5.18 7.45 -0.11
CA PRO A 113 -4.85 6.20 0.57
C PRO A 113 -4.12 5.22 -0.36
N GLY A 114 -3.27 4.38 0.22
CA GLY A 114 -2.76 3.20 -0.47
C GLY A 114 -3.89 2.22 -0.74
N VAL A 115 -3.83 1.54 -1.89
CA VAL A 115 -4.83 0.58 -2.34
C VAL A 115 -4.24 -0.83 -2.31
N TYR A 116 -4.99 -1.73 -1.68
CA TYR A 116 -4.60 -3.09 -1.41
C TYR A 116 -5.67 -4.04 -1.93
N SER A 117 -5.27 -5.20 -2.47
CA SER A 117 -6.24 -6.24 -2.80
C SER A 117 -6.88 -6.77 -1.52
N ARG A 118 -8.21 -6.84 -1.47
CA ARG A 118 -8.99 -7.31 -0.33
C ARG A 118 -8.89 -8.83 -0.20
N VAL A 119 -8.07 -9.34 0.72
CA VAL A 119 -7.85 -10.80 0.87
C VAL A 119 -9.17 -11.55 1.07
N ALA A 120 -10.10 -11.00 1.86
CA ALA A 120 -11.41 -11.61 2.10
C ALA A 120 -12.23 -11.84 0.81
N ALA A 121 -12.12 -10.96 -0.19
CA ALA A 121 -12.82 -11.10 -1.47
C ALA A 121 -12.31 -12.26 -2.32
N PHE A 122 -11.09 -12.74 -2.04
CA PHE A 122 -10.44 -13.83 -2.77
C PHE A 122 -10.31 -15.11 -1.94
N SER A 123 -10.87 -15.14 -0.72
CA SER A 123 -10.72 -16.26 0.21
C SER A 123 -11.14 -17.61 -0.40
N GLY A 124 -12.28 -17.67 -1.09
CA GLY A 124 -12.72 -18.89 -1.79
C GLY A 124 -11.72 -19.39 -2.83
N TRP A 125 -11.19 -18.48 -3.65
CA TRP A 125 -10.16 -18.82 -4.65
C TRP A 125 -8.84 -19.26 -4.01
N ILE A 126 -8.42 -18.61 -2.92
CA ILE A 126 -7.21 -18.96 -2.17
C ILE A 126 -7.33 -20.39 -1.63
N GLU A 127 -8.46 -20.69 -0.97
CA GLU A 127 -8.74 -22.02 -0.41
C GLU A 127 -8.77 -23.10 -1.50
N GLU A 128 -9.47 -22.85 -2.60
CA GLU A 128 -9.51 -23.76 -3.76
C GLU A 128 -8.11 -24.03 -4.33
N THR A 129 -7.32 -22.97 -4.53
CA THR A 129 -5.98 -23.07 -5.12
C THR A 129 -4.99 -23.80 -4.23
N ILE A 130 -5.01 -23.55 -2.91
CA ILE A 130 -4.06 -24.16 -1.97
C ILE A 130 -4.45 -25.61 -1.65
N HIS A 131 -5.75 -25.93 -1.66
CA HIS A 131 -6.23 -27.28 -1.40
C HIS A 131 -6.40 -28.15 -2.65
N GLY A 132 -6.26 -27.58 -3.85
CA GLY A 132 -6.22 -28.31 -5.13
C GLY A 132 -7.49 -29.10 -5.43
N ARG A 133 -8.66 -28.53 -5.13
CA ARG A 133 -9.96 -29.13 -5.47
C ARG A 133 -10.53 -28.53 -6.74
#